data_AF-A0A1S6WV56-F1
#
_entry.id   AF-A0A1S6WV56-F1
#
_cell.length_a   1.000
_cell.length_b   1.000
_cell.length_c   1.000
_cell.angle_alpha   90.00
_cell.angle_beta   90.00
_cell.angle_gamma   90.00
#
_symmetry.space_group_name_H-M   'P 1'
#
loop_
_entity.id
_entity.type
_entity.pdbx_description
1 polymer ?
#
loop_
_entity_poly.entity_id
_entity_poly.type
_entity_poly.pdbx_seq_one_letter_code
_entity_poly.pdbx_strand_id
1 'polypeptide(L)'
;MTIKETNGNGTGVHAEGGKVTIMGGAITNVQTGIVMMGKGTLKVEDNTTINFIGDGYGVGVWGSMKNTDLTEVQIKGEGSGKGIGVIMAGSGTMTLTRGWGRRLVLKIWQKI
;
A
#
# COMPACT_ATOMS: atom_id res chain seq x y z
N MET A 1 10.01 9.02 -6.64
CA MET A 1 11.00 8.80 -5.55
C MET A 1 11.37 7.32 -5.50
N THR A 2 12.58 6.94 -5.10
CA THR A 2 12.94 5.51 -4.94
C THR A 2 13.39 5.20 -3.52
N ILE A 3 12.76 4.21 -2.90
CA ILE A 3 13.12 3.64 -1.60
C ILE A 3 13.50 2.18 -1.84
N LYS A 4 14.68 1.79 -1.38
CA LYS A 4 15.16 0.42 -1.47
C LYS A 4 15.88 0.05 -0.19
N GLU A 5 15.38 -0.96 0.49
CA GLU A 5 16.06 -1.53 1.65
C GLU A 5 17.10 -2.55 1.21
N THR A 6 18.10 -2.80 2.07
CA THR A 6 19.18 -3.76 1.75
C THR A 6 18.85 -5.16 2.25
N ASN A 7 18.23 -5.27 3.43
CA ASN A 7 18.03 -6.53 4.14
C ASN A 7 16.58 -7.03 4.18
N GLY A 8 15.64 -6.38 3.47
CA GLY A 8 14.29 -6.95 3.35
C GLY A 8 13.37 -6.78 4.56
N ASN A 9 13.86 -6.26 5.68
CA ASN A 9 13.12 -6.27 6.96
C ASN A 9 12.46 -4.93 7.32
N GLY A 10 12.61 -3.90 6.47
CA GLY A 10 12.15 -2.54 6.75
C GLY A 10 10.75 -2.22 6.24
N THR A 11 10.25 -1.05 6.64
CA THR A 11 9.06 -0.41 6.08
C THR A 11 9.49 0.69 5.10
N GLY A 12 8.91 0.72 3.90
CA GLY A 12 9.23 1.75 2.91
C GLY A 12 8.79 3.15 3.32
N VAL A 13 7.51 3.33 3.63
CA VAL A 13 6.95 4.58 4.14
C VAL A 13 6.11 4.32 5.37
N HIS A 14 6.38 5.05 6.46
CA HIS A 14 5.59 5.02 7.68
C HIS A 14 5.06 6.43 7.97
N ALA A 15 3.75 6.58 8.14
CA ALA A 15 3.13 7.83 8.56
C ALA A 15 2.09 7.62 9.68
N GLU A 16 2.14 8.45 10.71
CA GLU A 16 1.24 8.37 11.89
C GLU A 16 -0.05 9.22 11.74
N GLY A 17 -0.26 9.82 10.57
CA GLY A 17 -1.44 10.63 10.26
C GLY A 17 -1.15 11.74 9.26
N GLY A 18 -2.12 12.63 9.06
CA GLY A 18 -2.02 13.79 8.18
C GLY A 18 -2.34 13.51 6.71
N LYS A 19 -1.95 14.44 5.83
CA LYS A 19 -2.14 14.33 4.38
C LYS A 19 -0.86 13.80 3.74
N VAL A 20 -0.88 12.55 3.31
CA VAL A 20 0.26 11.89 2.65
C VAL A 20 -0.04 11.76 1.16
N THR A 21 0.93 12.13 0.32
CA THR A 21 0.84 11.97 -1.13
C THR A 21 2.17 11.42 -1.65
N ILE A 22 2.09 10.29 -2.36
CA ILE A 22 3.22 9.63 -2.99
C ILE A 22 2.95 9.59 -4.49
N MET A 23 3.86 10.16 -5.26
CA MET A 23 3.75 10.26 -6.72
C MET A 23 4.98 9.62 -7.35
N GLY A 24 4.73 8.52 -8.06
CA GLY A 24 5.71 7.81 -8.88
C GLY A 24 6.96 7.26 -8.19
N GLY A 25 7.67 6.46 -8.96
CA GLY A 25 8.88 5.76 -8.52
C GLY A 25 8.59 4.43 -7.83
N ALA A 26 9.49 3.97 -6.96
CA ALA A 26 9.50 2.59 -6.51
C ALA A 26 9.87 2.42 -5.02
N ILE A 27 9.18 1.52 -4.33
CA ILE A 27 9.51 1.02 -3.00
C ILE A 27 9.85 -0.46 -3.16
N THR A 28 11.08 -0.88 -2.87
CA THR A 28 11.56 -2.23 -3.20
C THR A 28 12.38 -2.88 -2.09
N ASN A 29 12.40 -4.22 -2.06
CA ASN A 29 13.15 -5.02 -1.08
C ASN A 29 12.80 -4.68 0.37
N VAL A 30 11.53 -4.35 0.64
CA VAL A 30 10.99 -4.04 1.97
C VAL A 30 10.13 -5.18 2.50
N GLN A 31 9.98 -5.30 3.81
CA GLN A 31 9.00 -6.24 4.38
C GLN A 31 7.59 -5.67 4.18
N THR A 32 7.43 -4.37 4.38
CA THR A 32 6.16 -3.67 4.19
C THR A 32 6.35 -2.41 3.35
N GLY A 33 5.44 -2.17 2.40
CA GLY A 33 5.55 -1.03 1.47
C GLY A 33 5.21 0.29 2.14
N ILE A 34 3.93 0.51 2.39
CA ILE A 34 3.39 1.73 3.00
C ILE A 34 2.58 1.36 4.23
N VAL A 35 2.83 2.06 5.33
CA VAL A 35 2.14 1.95 6.61
C VAL A 35 1.51 3.31 6.93
N MET A 36 0.18 3.41 6.89
CA MET A 36 -0.57 4.62 7.23
C MET A 36 -1.43 4.40 8.48
N MET A 37 -1.11 5.12 9.56
CA MET A 37 -1.79 5.05 10.85
C MET A 37 -2.55 6.35 11.13
N GLY A 38 -3.38 6.35 12.18
CA GLY A 38 -3.96 7.57 12.74
C GLY A 38 -5.10 8.16 11.91
N LYS A 39 -5.16 9.49 11.82
CA LYS A 39 -6.21 10.25 11.10
C LYS A 39 -5.61 10.95 9.90
N GLY A 40 -6.28 10.91 8.75
CA GLY A 40 -5.80 11.64 7.58
C GLY A 40 -6.28 11.10 6.24
N THR A 41 -5.50 11.41 5.21
CA THR A 41 -5.72 10.93 3.84
C THR A 41 -4.41 10.43 3.24
N LEU A 42 -4.47 9.29 2.57
CA LEU A 42 -3.36 8.75 1.79
C LEU A 42 -3.72 8.80 0.30
N LYS A 43 -2.84 9.36 -0.52
CA LYS A 43 -2.92 9.30 -1.99
C LYS A 43 -1.63 8.69 -2.54
N VAL A 44 -1.74 7.65 -3.35
CA VAL A 44 -0.61 7.03 -4.07
C VAL A 44 -0.98 6.97 -5.54
N GLU A 45 -0.14 7.56 -6.38
CA GLU A 45 -0.45 7.70 -7.80
C GLU A 45 0.78 7.67 -8.71
N ASP A 46 0.57 7.95 -10.00
CA ASP A 46 1.61 8.14 -11.00
C ASP A 46 2.49 6.90 -11.20
N ASN A 47 1.84 5.75 -11.40
CA ASN A 47 2.52 4.47 -11.68
C ASN A 47 3.53 4.04 -10.61
N THR A 48 3.29 4.43 -9.35
CA THR A 48 4.10 3.99 -8.20
C THR A 48 4.15 2.46 -8.12
N THR A 49 5.36 1.92 -7.95
CA THR A 49 5.60 0.47 -7.78
C THR A 49 6.00 0.14 -6.35
N ILE A 50 5.39 -0.90 -5.78
CA ILE A 50 5.68 -1.40 -4.44
C ILE A 50 5.99 -2.89 -4.54
N ASN A 51 7.26 -3.26 -4.33
CA ASN A 51 7.73 -4.62 -4.26
C ASN A 51 8.14 -4.94 -2.82
N PHE A 52 7.28 -5.67 -2.12
CA PHE A 52 7.54 -6.14 -0.76
C PHE A 52 7.89 -7.63 -0.79
N ILE A 53 8.59 -8.12 0.24
CA ILE A 53 9.05 -9.50 0.33
C ILE A 53 8.42 -10.23 1.52
N GLY A 54 8.43 -11.56 1.46
CA GLY A 54 8.07 -12.41 2.60
C GLY A 54 6.57 -12.40 2.91
N ASP A 55 6.23 -12.30 4.19
CA ASP A 55 4.86 -12.40 4.72
C ASP A 55 4.22 -11.04 5.03
N GLY A 56 4.89 -9.94 4.73
CA GLY A 56 4.39 -8.59 4.95
C GLY A 56 3.34 -8.15 3.94
N TYR A 57 3.26 -6.85 3.68
CA TYR A 57 2.21 -6.28 2.83
C TYR A 57 2.63 -5.05 2.03
N GLY A 58 1.94 -4.79 0.94
CA GLY A 58 2.20 -3.64 0.07
C GLY A 58 1.72 -2.33 0.66
N VAL A 59 0.42 -2.21 0.96
CA VAL A 59 -0.16 -1.01 1.59
C VAL A 59 -1.03 -1.43 2.75
N GLY A 60 -0.70 -0.98 3.95
CA GLY A 60 -1.50 -1.18 5.14
C GLY A 60 -2.00 0.15 5.69
N VAL A 61 -3.26 0.16 6.10
CA VAL A 61 -3.93 1.34 6.63
C VAL A 61 -4.70 0.97 7.89
N TRP A 62 -4.44 1.71 8.97
CA TRP A 62 -5.05 1.53 10.29
C TRP A 62 -5.50 2.87 10.85
N GLY A 63 -6.33 2.82 11.89
CA GLY A 63 -6.86 4.03 12.54
C GLY A 63 -8.09 4.60 11.83
N SER A 64 -8.32 5.90 11.99
CA SER A 64 -9.54 6.57 11.51
C SER A 64 -9.26 7.45 10.30
N MET A 65 -9.05 6.79 9.17
CA MET A 65 -8.77 7.46 7.90
C MET A 65 -10.02 8.07 7.29
N LYS A 66 -9.85 9.23 6.66
CA LYS A 66 -10.92 9.85 5.87
C LYS A 66 -11.02 9.18 4.50
N ASN A 67 -9.90 9.06 3.80
CA ASN A 67 -9.84 8.39 2.50
C ASN A 67 -8.44 7.86 2.20
N THR A 68 -8.37 6.75 1.47
CA THR A 68 -7.13 6.22 0.87
C THR A 68 -7.34 5.97 -0.62
N ASP A 69 -6.63 6.70 -1.47
CA ASP A 69 -6.72 6.57 -2.93
C ASP A 69 -5.43 5.96 -3.48
N LEU A 70 -5.53 4.77 -4.08
CA LEU A 70 -4.45 4.17 -4.84
C LEU A 70 -4.83 4.18 -6.32
N THR A 71 -4.19 5.04 -7.11
CA THR A 71 -4.45 5.21 -8.54
C THR A 71 -3.25 4.75 -9.35
N GLU A 72 -3.45 3.81 -10.28
CA GLU A 72 -2.37 3.28 -11.13
C GLU A 72 -1.18 2.67 -10.37
N VAL A 73 -1.40 2.21 -9.14
CA VAL A 73 -0.33 1.64 -8.31
C VAL A 73 -0.11 0.16 -8.64
N GLN A 74 1.15 -0.23 -8.78
CA GLN A 74 1.57 -1.62 -8.91
C GLN A 74 2.06 -2.14 -7.56
N ILE A 75 1.47 -3.22 -7.07
CA ILE A 75 1.86 -3.86 -5.80
C ILE A 75 2.20 -5.31 -6.07
N LYS A 76 3.42 -5.72 -5.74
CA LYS A 76 3.97 -7.06 -5.94
C LYS A 76 4.54 -7.58 -4.63
N GLY A 77 4.15 -8.79 -4.26
CA GLY A 77 4.83 -9.56 -3.22
C GLY A 77 5.81 -10.53 -3.88
N GLU A 78 7.06 -10.52 -3.41
CA GLU A 78 8.11 -11.43 -3.87
C GLU A 78 8.41 -12.51 -2.80
N GLY A 79 8.76 -13.71 -3.25
CA GLY A 79 9.02 -14.87 -2.40
C GLY A 79 7.85 -15.85 -2.30
N SER A 80 8.03 -16.94 -1.54
CA SER A 80 7.04 -18.01 -1.36
C SER A 80 6.02 -17.74 -0.24
N GLY A 81 6.05 -16.55 0.37
CA GLY A 81 5.22 -16.16 1.51
C GLY A 81 3.78 -15.79 1.14
N LYS A 82 2.88 -15.79 2.15
CA LYS A 82 1.47 -15.41 2.02
C LYS A 82 1.24 -13.90 2.21
N GLY A 83 2.10 -13.08 1.64
CA GLY A 83 2.03 -11.63 1.78
C GLY A 83 0.72 -11.03 1.24
N ILE A 84 0.33 -9.86 1.74
CA ILE A 84 -0.95 -9.23 1.40
C ILE A 84 -0.71 -7.96 0.56
N GLY A 85 -1.38 -7.83 -0.58
CA GLY A 85 -1.23 -6.63 -1.41
C GLY A 85 -1.67 -5.36 -0.68
N VAL A 86 -2.91 -5.36 -0.18
CA VAL A 86 -3.50 -4.21 0.50
C VAL A 86 -4.32 -4.63 1.71
N ILE A 87 -4.18 -3.91 2.82
CA ILE A 87 -4.91 -4.11 4.07
C ILE A 87 -5.60 -2.80 4.46
N MET A 88 -6.93 -2.82 4.58
CA MET A 88 -7.71 -1.80 5.29
C MET A 88 -8.18 -2.38 6.62
N ALA A 89 -7.45 -2.10 7.69
CA ALA A 89 -7.83 -2.47 9.05
C ALA A 89 -8.39 -1.27 9.86
N GLY A 90 -8.23 -0.05 9.34
CA GLY A 90 -8.85 1.16 9.88
C GLY A 90 -10.27 1.42 9.36
N SER A 91 -10.92 2.44 9.92
CA SER A 91 -12.18 2.99 9.39
C SER A 91 -11.92 3.95 8.23
N GLY A 92 -12.91 4.14 7.37
CA GLY A 92 -12.84 5.04 6.21
C GLY A 92 -13.09 4.30 4.91
N THR A 93 -12.78 4.96 3.80
CA THR A 93 -12.91 4.37 2.47
C THR A 93 -11.54 4.24 1.84
N MET A 94 -11.33 3.12 1.14
CA MET A 94 -10.21 2.96 0.23
C MET A 94 -10.74 2.77 -1.18
N THR A 95 -10.19 3.55 -2.11
CA THR A 95 -10.50 3.49 -3.53
C THR A 95 -9.27 2.99 -4.27
N LEU A 96 -9.46 1.91 -5.03
CA LEU A 96 -8.43 1.38 -5.93
C LEU A 96 -8.84 1.67 -7.36
N THR A 97 -8.14 2.60 -8.00
CA THR A 97 -8.40 2.99 -9.38
C THR A 97 -7.28 2.45 -10.26
N ARG A 98 -7.61 1.51 -11.15
CA ARG A 98 -6.69 1.15 -12.24
C ARG A 98 -6.84 2.18 -13.36
N GLY A 99 -5.71 2.51 -13.99
CA GLY A 99 -5.72 3.21 -15.28
C GLY A 99 -6.58 2.43 -16.28
N TRP A 100 -7.14 3.16 -17.23
CA TRP A 100 -8.18 2.67 -18.15
C TRP A 100 -7.79 1.32 -18.79
N GLY A 101 -8.60 0.27 -18.55
CA GLY A 101 -8.65 -0.90 -19.44
C GLY A 101 -8.56 -2.34 -18.87
N ARG A 102 -8.43 -2.61 -17.56
CA ARG A 102 -8.52 -4.01 -17.05
C ARG A 102 -9.23 -4.11 -15.70
N ARG A 103 -10.43 -4.71 -15.72
CA ARG A 103 -11.29 -5.03 -14.56
C ARG A 103 -10.66 -6.13 -13.72
N LEU A 104 -10.38 -5.86 -12.44
CA LEU A 104 -10.07 -6.89 -11.44
C LEU A 104 -11.18 -6.88 -10.39
N VAL A 105 -11.80 -8.05 -10.19
CA VAL A 105 -12.79 -8.28 -9.15
C VAL A 105 -12.03 -8.39 -7.83
N LEU A 106 -12.05 -7.33 -7.02
CA LEU A 106 -11.44 -7.36 -5.69
C LEU A 106 -12.45 -7.97 -4.70
N LYS A 107 -12.26 -9.23 -4.31
CA LYS A 107 -12.96 -9.80 -3.15
C LYS A 107 -12.27 -9.29 -1.88
N ILE A 108 -12.85 -8.28 -1.27
CA ILE A 108 -12.49 -7.83 0.08
C ILE A 108 -12.94 -8.93 1.05
N TRP A 109 -12.00 -9.59 1.74
CA TRP A 109 -12.33 -10.44 2.88
C TRP A 109 -12.38 -9.56 4.13
N GLN A 110 -13.58 -9.28 4.64
CA GLN A 110 -13.76 -8.85 6.03
C GLN A 110 -14.04 -10.11 6.86
N LYS A 111 -13.24 -10.34 7.90
CA LYS A 111 -13.56 -11.34 8.91
C LYS A 111 -14.44 -10.64 9.95
N ILE A 112 -15.72 -11.02 10.00
CA ILE A 112 -16.65 -10.70 11.10
C ILE A 112 -16.21 -11.53 12.32
#